data_AF-A0A7S0XS43-F1
#
_entry.id   AF-A0A7S0XS43-F1
#
_cell.length_a   1.000
_cell.length_b   1.000
_cell.length_c   1.000
_cell.angle_alpha   90.00
_cell.angle_beta   90.00
_cell.angle_gamma   90.00
#
_symmetry.space_group_name_H-M   'P 1'
#
loop_
_entity.id
_entity.type
_entity.pdbx_description
1 polymer ?
#
loop_
_entity_poly.entity_id
_entity_poly.type
_entity_poly.pdbx_seq_one_letter_code
_entity_poly.pdbx_strand_id
1 'polypeptide(L)'
;SFAQCGDAKYASQYLEQAVKLQSTLEALVEELAAVNEQEEIFGWNPTVNPTVEENIRLLEPYDTLFRAVTEAQNSVEGWMTGSIVGLNPEQVENDVDNMWRSSYKFCKLYADAGPLLKLAEEMKSTVGGFKPHVPLISVLCNGGLRDRHWESFAEVVGFSIKPHEKTSLTNMIERNLDPYLPKLEEISESASKEWSLEKNLEKQLGEWQGMNFEMQPYRDSGTSILSGGAVDEIQTILDDQIVKTQTMLASPYIKPFESRAKDWEQFLLITQDVMDLWLK
;
A
#
# COMPACT_ATOMS: atom_id res chain seq x y z
N SER A 1 -22.04 28.19 -14.41
CA SER A 1 -21.53 28.28 -13.03
C SER A 1 -21.36 26.88 -12.49
N PHE A 2 -20.22 26.54 -11.88
CA PHE A 2 -19.95 25.21 -11.33
C PHE A 2 -20.89 24.82 -10.19
N ALA A 3 -21.54 25.78 -9.53
CA ALA A 3 -22.56 25.54 -8.51
C ALA A 3 -23.80 24.74 -9.00
N GLN A 4 -23.99 24.63 -10.32
CA GLN A 4 -25.11 23.89 -10.94
C GLN A 4 -24.69 22.52 -11.49
N CYS A 5 -23.40 22.16 -11.40
CA CYS A 5 -22.88 20.88 -11.84
C CYS A 5 -23.23 19.81 -10.82
N GLY A 6 -24.33 19.08 -11.07
CA GLY A 6 -24.85 18.08 -10.12
C GLY A 6 -25.00 16.66 -10.66
N ASP A 7 -24.65 16.42 -11.92
CA ASP A 7 -24.78 15.11 -12.55
C ASP A 7 -23.43 14.41 -12.65
N ALA A 8 -23.28 13.32 -11.90
CA ALA A 8 -22.02 12.58 -11.77
C ALA A 8 -21.56 11.93 -13.07
N LYS A 9 -22.44 11.77 -14.08
CA LYS A 9 -22.03 11.28 -15.42
C LYS A 9 -21.08 12.24 -16.13
N TYR A 10 -21.15 13.52 -15.78
CA TYR A 10 -20.32 14.56 -16.37
C TYR A 10 -19.20 15.01 -15.41
N ALA A 11 -18.95 14.29 -14.31
CA ALA A 11 -17.93 14.66 -13.32
C ALA A 11 -16.55 14.87 -13.96
N SER A 12 -16.12 13.96 -14.85
CA SER A 12 -14.85 14.10 -15.58
C SER A 12 -14.82 15.34 -16.49
N GLN A 13 -15.95 15.72 -17.10
CA GLN A 13 -16.05 16.93 -17.92
C GLN A 13 -16.02 18.21 -17.06
N TYR A 14 -16.66 18.18 -15.88
CA TYR A 14 -16.59 19.28 -14.92
C TYR A 14 -15.17 19.48 -14.40
N LEU A 15 -14.47 18.38 -14.09
CA LEU A 15 -13.06 18.39 -13.70
C LEU A 15 -12.17 18.96 -14.82
N GLU A 16 -12.36 18.51 -16.07
CA GLU A 16 -11.60 19.04 -17.20
C GLU A 16 -11.77 20.55 -17.35
N GLN A 17 -13.00 21.05 -17.23
CA GLN A 17 -13.29 22.48 -17.28
C GLN A 17 -12.66 23.24 -16.10
N ALA A 18 -12.73 22.68 -14.88
CA ALA A 18 -12.12 23.28 -13.69
C ALA A 18 -10.59 23.36 -13.82
N VAL A 19 -9.94 22.27 -14.23
CA VAL A 19 -8.47 22.23 -14.46
C VAL A 19 -8.04 23.21 -15.55
N LYS A 20 -8.80 23.31 -16.64
CA LYS A 20 -8.51 24.28 -17.71
C LYS A 20 -8.61 25.72 -17.20
N LEU A 21 -9.64 26.03 -16.41
CA LEU A 21 -9.80 27.36 -15.82
C LEU A 21 -8.69 27.66 -14.81
N GLN A 22 -8.35 26.70 -13.95
CA GLN A 22 -7.26 26.81 -13.00
C GLN A 22 -5.93 27.12 -13.69
N SER A 23 -5.58 26.35 -14.74
CA SER A 23 -4.36 26.58 -15.53
C SER A 23 -4.36 27.96 -16.21
N THR A 24 -5.52 28.45 -16.67
CA THR A 24 -5.63 29.80 -17.25
C THR A 24 -5.39 30.88 -16.18
N LEU A 25 -5.95 30.71 -14.98
CA LEU A 25 -5.76 31.65 -13.87
C LEU A 25 -4.31 31.66 -13.37
N GLU A 26 -3.67 30.50 -13.27
CA GLU A 26 -2.25 30.37 -12.91
C GLU A 26 -1.34 31.06 -13.93
N ALA A 27 -1.60 30.88 -15.23
CA ALA A 27 -0.86 31.58 -16.28
C ALA A 27 -0.99 33.11 -16.17
N LEU A 28 -2.17 33.62 -15.81
CA LEU A 28 -2.37 35.05 -15.57
C LEU A 28 -1.60 35.56 -14.34
N VAL A 29 -1.46 34.73 -13.30
CA VAL A 29 -0.63 35.07 -12.13
C VAL A 29 0.84 35.16 -12.52
N GLU A 30 1.34 34.20 -13.31
CA GLU A 30 2.72 34.21 -13.82
C GLU A 30 2.99 35.41 -14.74
N GLU A 31 2.05 35.72 -15.65
CA GLU A 31 2.15 36.89 -16.53
C GLU A 31 2.17 38.20 -15.73
N LEU A 32 1.29 38.33 -14.72
CA LEU A 32 1.29 39.50 -13.84
C LEU A 32 2.61 39.63 -13.06
N ALA A 33 3.17 38.53 -12.59
CA ALA A 33 4.46 38.53 -11.90
C ALA A 33 5.59 39.01 -12.82
N ALA A 34 5.62 38.56 -14.07
CA ALA A 34 6.59 39.00 -15.06
C ALA A 34 6.44 40.49 -15.42
N VAL A 35 5.19 40.99 -15.52
CA VAL A 35 4.93 42.42 -15.72
C VAL A 35 5.42 43.23 -14.52
N ASN A 36 5.13 42.79 -13.31
CA ASN A 36 5.54 43.49 -12.08
C ASN A 36 7.07 43.56 -11.94
N GLU A 37 7.80 42.51 -12.34
CA GLU A 37 9.27 42.53 -12.39
C GLU A 37 9.77 43.61 -13.35
N GLN A 38 9.14 43.77 -14.51
CA GLN A 38 9.49 44.82 -15.47
C GLN A 38 9.16 46.22 -14.93
N GLU A 39 7.98 46.40 -14.34
CA GLU A 39 7.56 47.67 -13.74
C GLU A 39 8.56 48.13 -12.67
N GLU A 40 9.03 47.20 -11.82
CA GLU A 40 10.04 47.49 -10.80
C GLU A 40 11.37 47.97 -11.42
N ILE A 41 11.83 47.33 -12.51
CA ILE A 41 13.04 47.75 -13.24
C ILE A 41 12.91 49.19 -13.76
N PHE A 42 11.73 49.58 -14.22
CA PHE A 42 11.45 50.94 -14.68
C PHE A 42 11.15 51.94 -13.55
N GLY A 43 11.17 51.49 -12.29
CA GLY A 43 10.86 52.30 -11.11
C GLY A 43 9.37 52.66 -10.98
N TRP A 44 8.49 51.85 -11.58
CA TRP A 44 7.04 51.98 -11.49
C TRP A 44 6.50 51.17 -10.30
N ASN A 45 5.30 51.53 -9.84
CA ASN A 45 4.63 50.76 -8.80
C ASN A 45 4.04 49.47 -9.41
N PRO A 46 4.21 48.31 -8.75
CA PRO A 46 3.67 47.05 -9.24
C PRO A 46 2.14 47.06 -9.42
N THR A 47 1.67 46.52 -10.53
CA THR A 47 0.27 46.29 -10.83
C THR A 47 -0.27 45.10 -10.02
N VAL A 48 -1.44 45.26 -9.42
CA VAL A 48 -2.11 44.19 -8.66
C VAL A 48 -3.46 43.83 -9.29
N ASN A 49 -3.73 42.53 -9.41
CA ASN A 49 -5.03 42.04 -9.87
C ASN A 49 -5.65 41.07 -8.84
N PRO A 50 -6.31 41.59 -7.80
CA PRO A 50 -6.89 40.77 -6.74
C PRO A 50 -8.00 39.83 -7.24
N THR A 51 -8.62 40.14 -8.39
CA THR A 51 -9.68 39.34 -9.01
C THR A 51 -9.20 37.95 -9.41
N VAL A 52 -7.94 37.81 -9.86
CA VAL A 52 -7.39 36.51 -10.27
C VAL A 52 -7.22 35.61 -9.05
N GLU A 53 -6.65 36.15 -7.96
CA GLU A 53 -6.51 35.42 -6.69
C GLU A 53 -7.87 35.04 -6.09
N GLU A 54 -8.86 35.95 -6.15
CA GLU A 54 -10.21 35.67 -5.70
C GLU A 54 -10.85 34.54 -6.50
N ASN A 55 -10.72 34.55 -7.83
CA ASN A 55 -11.26 33.50 -8.69
C ASN A 55 -10.60 32.14 -8.44
N ILE A 56 -9.30 32.08 -8.16
CA ILE A 56 -8.61 30.84 -7.76
C ILE A 56 -9.22 30.31 -6.46
N ARG A 57 -9.41 31.18 -5.45
CA ARG A 57 -10.03 30.78 -4.17
C ARG A 57 -11.47 30.31 -4.33
N LEU A 58 -12.22 30.93 -5.24
CA LEU A 58 -13.60 30.52 -5.53
C LEU A 58 -13.65 29.19 -6.29
N LEU A 59 -12.65 28.87 -7.10
CA LEU A 59 -12.59 27.64 -7.89
C LEU A 59 -12.18 26.42 -7.05
N GLU A 60 -11.28 26.59 -6.08
CA GLU A 60 -10.67 25.50 -5.29
C GLU A 60 -11.68 24.48 -4.74
N PRO A 61 -12.81 24.87 -4.10
CA PRO A 61 -13.75 23.89 -3.56
C PRO A 61 -14.40 23.01 -4.63
N TYR A 62 -14.63 23.57 -5.83
CA TYR A 62 -15.22 22.86 -6.96
C TYR A 62 -14.22 21.89 -7.59
N ASP A 63 -12.96 22.31 -7.81
CA ASP A 63 -11.92 21.41 -8.31
C ASP A 63 -11.73 20.24 -7.35
N THR A 64 -11.60 20.53 -6.05
CA THR A 64 -11.45 19.52 -5.00
C THR A 64 -12.59 18.50 -4.99
N LEU A 65 -13.85 18.95 -5.13
CA LEU A 65 -15.00 18.04 -5.22
C LEU A 65 -14.98 17.24 -6.52
N PHE A 66 -14.86 17.89 -7.68
CA PHE A 66 -14.94 17.20 -8.98
C PHE A 66 -13.81 16.20 -9.16
N ARG A 67 -12.61 16.51 -8.67
CA ARG A 67 -11.46 15.61 -8.65
C ARG A 67 -11.74 14.39 -7.81
N ALA A 68 -12.19 14.58 -6.56
CA ALA A 68 -12.48 13.46 -5.66
C ALA A 68 -13.60 12.55 -6.17
N VAL A 69 -14.66 13.12 -6.76
CA VAL A 69 -15.76 12.34 -7.35
C VAL A 69 -15.26 11.52 -8.55
N THR A 70 -14.52 12.17 -9.46
CA THR A 70 -13.98 11.52 -10.67
C THR A 70 -12.98 10.43 -10.32
N GLU A 71 -12.09 10.69 -9.35
CA GLU A 71 -11.13 9.71 -8.86
C GLU A 71 -11.83 8.49 -8.24
N ALA A 72 -12.85 8.71 -7.40
CA ALA A 72 -13.61 7.62 -6.80
C ALA A 72 -14.33 6.76 -7.86
N GLN A 73 -14.93 7.39 -8.88
CA GLN A 73 -15.57 6.67 -9.98
C GLN A 73 -14.56 5.83 -10.76
N ASN A 74 -13.44 6.44 -11.18
CA ASN A 74 -12.41 5.77 -11.96
C ASN A 74 -11.74 4.63 -11.19
N SER A 75 -11.45 4.83 -9.90
CA SER A 75 -10.83 3.81 -9.06
C SER A 75 -11.77 2.63 -8.83
N VAL A 76 -13.05 2.88 -8.50
CA VAL A 76 -14.04 1.81 -8.35
C VAL A 76 -14.26 1.07 -9.67
N GLU A 77 -14.39 1.76 -10.79
CA GLU A 77 -14.50 1.12 -12.11
C GLU A 77 -13.25 0.29 -12.44
N GLY A 78 -12.07 0.83 -12.17
CA GLY A 78 -10.78 0.17 -12.37
C GLY A 78 -10.63 -1.09 -11.52
N TRP A 79 -11.02 -1.06 -10.25
CA TRP A 79 -10.97 -2.25 -9.39
C TRP A 79 -12.04 -3.29 -9.75
N MET A 80 -13.23 -2.86 -10.19
CA MET A 80 -14.30 -3.76 -10.60
C MET A 80 -13.97 -4.50 -11.90
N THR A 81 -13.46 -3.77 -12.90
CA THR A 81 -13.31 -4.27 -14.27
C THR A 81 -11.88 -4.65 -14.64
N GLY A 82 -10.89 -4.04 -14.00
CA GLY A 82 -9.48 -4.34 -14.19
C GLY A 82 -9.07 -5.70 -13.62
N SER A 83 -7.86 -6.15 -13.97
CA SER A 83 -7.32 -7.39 -13.43
C SER A 83 -7.05 -7.27 -11.93
N ILE A 84 -7.47 -8.26 -11.15
CA ILE A 84 -7.16 -8.34 -9.72
C ILE A 84 -5.75 -8.89 -9.46
N VAL A 85 -5.11 -9.47 -10.48
CA VAL A 85 -3.74 -10.00 -10.36
C VAL A 85 -2.77 -8.84 -10.13
N GLY A 86 -2.05 -8.87 -9.01
CA GLY A 86 -1.09 -7.84 -8.64
C GLY A 86 -1.71 -6.59 -8.02
N LEU A 87 -3.03 -6.59 -7.78
CA LEU A 87 -3.67 -5.52 -7.03
C LEU A 87 -3.19 -5.54 -5.57
N ASN A 88 -2.85 -4.37 -5.02
CA ASN A 88 -2.46 -4.27 -3.62
C ASN A 88 -3.72 -4.11 -2.74
N PRO A 89 -4.08 -5.11 -1.91
CA PRO A 89 -5.29 -5.05 -1.10
C PRO A 89 -5.26 -3.96 -0.02
N GLU A 90 -4.10 -3.71 0.61
CA GLU A 90 -3.96 -2.67 1.63
C GLU A 90 -4.14 -1.27 1.03
N GLN A 91 -3.59 -1.05 -0.16
CA GLN A 91 -3.76 0.23 -0.87
C GLN A 91 -5.23 0.46 -1.21
N VAL A 92 -5.92 -0.56 -1.74
CA VAL A 92 -7.35 -0.47 -2.08
C VAL A 92 -8.19 -0.17 -0.84
N GLU A 93 -7.96 -0.86 0.27
CA GLU A 93 -8.68 -0.63 1.51
C GLU A 93 -8.49 0.81 2.01
N ASN A 94 -7.24 1.29 2.02
CA ASN A 94 -6.91 2.66 2.42
C ASN A 94 -7.58 3.71 1.52
N ASP A 95 -7.54 3.51 0.21
CA ASP A 95 -8.15 4.43 -0.76
C ASP A 95 -9.68 4.47 -0.60
N VAL A 96 -10.33 3.31 -0.46
CA VAL A 96 -11.77 3.21 -0.21
C VAL A 96 -12.15 3.92 1.08
N ASP A 97 -11.38 3.73 2.16
CA ASP A 97 -11.63 4.37 3.45
C ASP A 97 -11.48 5.90 3.38
N ASN A 98 -10.46 6.38 2.66
CA ASN A 98 -10.22 7.80 2.45
C ASN A 98 -11.33 8.44 1.60
N MET A 99 -11.70 7.80 0.49
CA MET A 99 -12.81 8.23 -0.35
C MET A 99 -14.14 8.24 0.41
N TRP A 100 -14.38 7.21 1.24
CA TRP A 100 -15.57 7.09 2.06
C TRP A 100 -15.68 8.25 3.06
N ARG A 101 -14.62 8.53 3.83
CA ARG A 101 -14.58 9.66 4.77
C ARG A 101 -14.76 11.00 4.06
N SER A 102 -14.12 11.17 2.90
CA SER A 102 -14.22 12.39 2.09
C SER A 102 -15.64 12.62 1.60
N SER A 103 -16.35 11.57 1.18
CA SER A 103 -17.75 11.68 0.74
C SER A 103 -18.67 12.24 1.84
N TYR A 104 -18.50 11.83 3.11
CA TYR A 104 -19.25 12.41 4.23
C TYR A 104 -18.91 13.88 4.46
N LYS A 105 -17.61 14.23 4.37
CA LYS A 105 -17.15 15.62 4.50
C LYS A 105 -17.80 16.50 3.43
N PHE A 106 -17.86 16.03 2.18
CA PHE A 106 -18.49 16.77 1.09
C PHE A 106 -20.01 16.87 1.25
N CYS A 107 -20.69 15.79 1.64
CA CYS A 107 -22.13 15.84 1.91
C CYS A 107 -22.47 16.90 2.97
N LYS A 108 -21.63 17.02 4.01
CA LYS A 108 -21.79 18.05 5.04
C LYS A 108 -21.48 19.45 4.53
N LEU A 109 -20.39 19.60 3.76
CA LEU A 109 -19.94 20.89 3.23
C LEU A 109 -20.95 21.50 2.25
N TYR A 110 -21.57 20.65 1.42
CA TYR A 110 -22.48 21.06 0.36
C TYR A 110 -23.97 20.85 0.69
N ALA A 111 -24.31 20.70 1.97
CA ALA A 111 -25.69 20.41 2.41
C ALA A 111 -26.74 21.40 1.87
N ASP A 112 -26.38 22.68 1.73
CA ASP A 112 -27.26 23.73 1.21
C ASP A 112 -27.11 23.97 -0.31
N ALA A 113 -26.21 23.24 -0.98
CA ALA A 113 -25.90 23.37 -2.39
C ALA A 113 -26.42 22.15 -3.17
N GLY A 114 -27.73 22.10 -3.43
CA GLY A 114 -28.44 20.94 -3.99
C GLY A 114 -27.72 20.19 -5.13
N PRO A 115 -27.26 20.86 -6.21
CA PRO A 115 -26.52 20.18 -7.28
C PRO A 115 -25.21 19.53 -6.80
N LEU A 116 -24.39 20.23 -6.01
CA LEU A 116 -23.11 19.72 -5.51
C LEU A 116 -23.29 18.64 -4.44
N LEU A 117 -24.34 18.77 -3.61
CA LEU A 117 -24.74 17.73 -2.67
C LEU A 117 -25.01 16.42 -3.40
N LYS A 118 -25.75 16.49 -4.51
CA LYS A 118 -26.06 15.31 -5.32
C LYS A 118 -24.80 14.60 -5.83
N LEU A 119 -23.76 15.35 -6.24
CA LEU A 119 -22.46 14.76 -6.60
C LEU A 119 -21.79 14.07 -5.41
N ALA A 120 -21.78 14.71 -4.24
CA ALA A 120 -21.21 14.14 -3.03
C ALA A 120 -21.95 12.87 -2.57
N GLU A 121 -23.28 12.86 -2.67
CA GLU A 121 -24.13 11.71 -2.38
C GLU A 121 -23.90 10.56 -3.37
N GLU A 122 -23.68 10.86 -4.65
CA GLU A 122 -23.37 9.85 -5.66
C GLU A 122 -21.99 9.22 -5.44
N MET A 123 -20.97 10.03 -5.12
CA MET A 123 -19.66 9.52 -4.71
C MET A 123 -19.80 8.60 -3.49
N LYS A 124 -20.57 9.03 -2.49
CA LYS A 124 -20.87 8.20 -1.32
C LYS A 124 -21.55 6.89 -1.74
N SER A 125 -22.58 6.93 -2.57
CA SER A 125 -23.26 5.73 -3.07
C SER A 125 -22.29 4.77 -3.78
N THR A 126 -21.45 5.30 -4.67
CA THR A 126 -20.46 4.55 -5.45
C THR A 126 -19.45 3.83 -4.55
N VAL A 127 -18.81 4.57 -3.64
CA VAL A 127 -17.82 4.01 -2.70
C VAL A 127 -18.48 3.05 -1.71
N GLY A 128 -19.67 3.39 -1.23
CA GLY A 128 -20.45 2.57 -0.30
C GLY A 128 -20.91 1.24 -0.91
N GLY A 129 -21.24 1.23 -2.21
CA GLY A 129 -21.57 0.01 -2.95
C GLY A 129 -20.35 -0.89 -3.18
N PHE A 130 -19.16 -0.32 -3.31
CA PHE A 130 -17.91 -1.07 -3.48
C PHE A 130 -17.37 -1.65 -2.16
N LYS A 131 -17.53 -0.92 -1.04
CA LYS A 131 -16.93 -1.27 0.27
C LYS A 131 -17.16 -2.73 0.71
N PRO A 132 -18.35 -3.35 0.53
CA PRO A 132 -18.57 -4.75 0.88
C PRO A 132 -17.70 -5.76 0.13
N HIS A 133 -17.12 -5.38 -1.02
CA HIS A 133 -16.26 -6.26 -1.83
C HIS A 133 -14.77 -6.19 -1.44
N VAL A 134 -14.38 -5.22 -0.59
CA VAL A 134 -12.99 -5.06 -0.13
C VAL A 134 -12.45 -6.32 0.57
N PRO A 135 -13.18 -7.01 1.47
CA PRO A 135 -12.68 -8.25 2.07
C PRO A 135 -12.35 -9.33 1.04
N LEU A 136 -13.15 -9.46 -0.02
CA LEU A 136 -12.88 -10.42 -1.10
C LEU A 136 -11.58 -10.09 -1.84
N ILE A 137 -11.29 -8.80 -2.05
CA ILE A 137 -10.01 -8.34 -2.60
C ILE A 137 -8.87 -8.70 -1.65
N SER A 138 -9.00 -8.42 -0.35
CA SER A 138 -7.99 -8.75 0.65
C SER A 138 -7.69 -10.25 0.71
N VAL A 139 -8.70 -11.09 0.51
CA VAL A 139 -8.54 -12.55 0.44
C VAL A 139 -7.81 -12.96 -0.84
N LEU A 140 -8.29 -12.55 -2.02
CA LEU A 140 -7.80 -13.05 -3.31
C LEU A 140 -6.47 -12.42 -3.74
N CYS A 141 -6.17 -11.21 -3.28
CA CYS A 141 -4.97 -10.47 -3.67
C CYS A 141 -3.85 -10.55 -2.62
N ASN A 142 -3.95 -11.47 -1.66
CA ASN A 142 -2.92 -11.67 -0.65
C ASN A 142 -1.62 -12.21 -1.28
N GLY A 143 -0.52 -11.46 -1.17
CA GLY A 143 0.79 -11.82 -1.70
C GLY A 143 1.46 -13.04 -1.01
N GLY A 144 0.95 -13.45 0.14
CA GLY A 144 1.35 -14.67 0.83
C GLY A 144 0.77 -15.95 0.22
N LEU A 145 -0.20 -15.84 -0.69
CA LEU A 145 -0.81 -17.00 -1.33
C LEU A 145 0.20 -17.79 -2.17
N ARG A 146 0.03 -19.11 -2.18
CA ARG A 146 0.85 -20.11 -2.86
C ARG A 146 -0.10 -21.17 -3.43
N ASP A 147 0.39 -22.04 -4.31
CA ASP A 147 -0.46 -23.02 -4.98
C ASP A 147 -1.28 -23.88 -4.01
N ARG A 148 -0.70 -24.31 -2.89
CA ARG A 148 -1.42 -25.02 -1.80
C ARG A 148 -2.65 -24.27 -1.28
N HIS A 149 -2.57 -22.94 -1.14
CA HIS A 149 -3.67 -22.12 -0.64
C HIS A 149 -4.78 -22.01 -1.68
N TRP A 150 -4.40 -21.90 -2.96
CA TRP A 150 -5.35 -21.92 -4.07
C TRP A 150 -6.08 -23.25 -4.20
N GLU A 151 -5.39 -24.36 -3.92
CA GLU A 151 -5.99 -25.69 -3.81
C GLU A 151 -6.98 -25.76 -2.65
N SER A 152 -6.61 -25.28 -1.45
CA SER A 152 -7.53 -25.18 -0.30
C SER A 152 -8.76 -24.32 -0.59
N PHE A 153 -8.60 -23.19 -1.29
CA PHE A 153 -9.74 -22.39 -1.75
C PHE A 153 -10.66 -23.20 -2.68
N ALA A 154 -10.09 -23.94 -3.62
CA ALA A 154 -10.86 -24.77 -4.55
C ALA A 154 -11.60 -25.90 -3.83
N GLU A 155 -11.04 -26.48 -2.77
CA GLU A 155 -11.72 -27.48 -1.92
C GLU A 155 -12.90 -26.88 -1.16
N VAL A 156 -12.76 -25.66 -0.63
CA VAL A 156 -13.83 -24.96 0.10
C VAL A 156 -14.99 -24.58 -0.82
N VAL A 157 -14.68 -24.06 -2.00
CA VAL A 157 -15.67 -23.50 -2.94
C VAL A 157 -16.21 -24.56 -3.91
N GLY A 158 -15.45 -25.64 -4.15
CA GLY A 158 -15.80 -26.73 -5.07
C GLY A 158 -15.34 -26.52 -6.52
N PHE A 159 -14.64 -25.42 -6.81
CA PHE A 159 -14.04 -25.11 -8.11
C PHE A 159 -12.89 -24.14 -7.96
N SER A 160 -12.02 -24.05 -8.98
CA SER A 160 -10.87 -23.14 -8.94
C SER A 160 -11.28 -21.68 -9.02
N ILE A 161 -10.82 -20.89 -8.05
CA ILE A 161 -10.93 -19.42 -8.00
C ILE A 161 -9.58 -18.71 -8.21
N LYS A 162 -8.53 -19.45 -8.61
CA LYS A 162 -7.22 -18.86 -8.85
C LYS A 162 -7.29 -17.86 -10.01
N PRO A 163 -6.96 -16.57 -9.79
CA PRO A 163 -7.06 -15.56 -10.82
C PRO A 163 -5.98 -15.74 -11.90
N HIS A 164 -6.32 -15.32 -13.11
CA HIS A 164 -5.40 -15.16 -14.24
C HIS A 164 -5.47 -13.70 -14.74
N GLU A 165 -4.62 -13.32 -15.70
CA GLU A 165 -4.43 -11.92 -16.15
C GLU A 165 -5.70 -11.17 -16.59
N LYS A 166 -6.79 -11.88 -16.92
CA LYS A 166 -8.07 -11.29 -17.35
C LYS A 166 -9.17 -11.43 -16.29
N THR A 167 -8.82 -11.90 -15.10
CA THR A 167 -9.76 -12.06 -14.00
C THR A 167 -9.99 -10.72 -13.35
N SER A 168 -11.21 -10.21 -13.44
CA SER A 168 -11.65 -9.00 -12.75
C SER A 168 -12.38 -9.31 -11.45
N LEU A 169 -12.59 -8.29 -10.61
CA LEU A 169 -13.37 -8.45 -9.39
C LEU A 169 -14.84 -8.77 -9.72
N THR A 170 -15.41 -8.15 -10.77
CA THR A 170 -16.75 -8.48 -11.27
C THR A 170 -16.89 -9.98 -11.55
N ASN A 171 -15.92 -10.60 -12.23
CA ASN A 171 -15.94 -12.04 -12.50
C ASN A 171 -15.92 -12.88 -11.22
N MET A 172 -15.33 -12.38 -10.13
CA MET A 172 -15.26 -13.06 -8.83
C MET A 172 -16.54 -12.86 -8.00
N ILE A 173 -17.15 -11.68 -8.06
CA ILE A 173 -18.44 -11.40 -7.44
C ILE A 173 -19.54 -12.29 -8.05
N GLU A 174 -19.53 -12.45 -9.38
CA GLU A 174 -20.49 -13.32 -10.10
C GLU A 174 -20.42 -14.80 -9.69
N ARG A 175 -19.29 -15.22 -9.10
CA ARG A 175 -19.12 -16.58 -8.55
C ARG A 175 -19.74 -16.77 -7.16
N ASN A 176 -20.34 -15.72 -6.60
CA ASN A 176 -21.07 -15.73 -5.33
C ASN A 176 -20.27 -16.37 -4.19
N LEU A 177 -19.07 -15.82 -3.94
CA LEU A 177 -18.13 -16.35 -2.94
C LEU A 177 -18.46 -15.93 -1.50
N ASP A 178 -19.42 -15.02 -1.30
CA ASP A 178 -19.80 -14.47 0.01
C ASP A 178 -20.10 -15.55 1.07
N PRO A 179 -20.80 -16.66 0.78
CA PRO A 179 -21.06 -17.70 1.77
C PRO A 179 -19.79 -18.44 2.25
N TYR A 180 -18.74 -18.43 1.43
CA TYR A 180 -17.47 -19.10 1.69
C TYR A 180 -16.43 -18.17 2.30
N LEU A 181 -16.65 -16.85 2.22
CA LEU A 181 -15.69 -15.81 2.57
C LEU A 181 -15.03 -16.02 3.95
N PRO A 182 -15.75 -16.38 5.04
CA PRO A 182 -15.11 -16.60 6.34
C PRO A 182 -14.03 -17.69 6.33
N LYS A 183 -14.22 -18.76 5.53
CA LYS A 183 -13.22 -19.82 5.39
C LYS A 183 -12.07 -19.41 4.49
N LEU A 184 -12.35 -18.62 3.45
CA LEU A 184 -11.31 -18.09 2.57
C LEU A 184 -10.44 -17.07 3.32
N GLU A 185 -11.02 -16.28 4.22
CA GLU A 185 -10.30 -15.40 5.14
C GLU A 185 -9.34 -16.19 6.04
N GLU A 186 -9.79 -17.30 6.63
CA GLU A 186 -8.92 -18.15 7.47
C GLU A 186 -7.70 -18.68 6.70
N ILE A 187 -7.92 -19.19 5.48
CA ILE A 187 -6.84 -19.68 4.61
C ILE A 187 -5.91 -18.53 4.19
N SER A 188 -6.46 -17.37 3.85
CA SER A 188 -5.68 -16.18 3.49
C SER A 188 -4.85 -15.68 4.68
N GLU A 189 -5.42 -15.64 5.88
CA GLU A 189 -4.70 -15.26 7.10
C GLU A 189 -3.55 -16.24 7.39
N SER A 190 -3.77 -17.54 7.21
CA SER A 190 -2.71 -18.56 7.28
C SER A 190 -1.59 -18.24 6.29
N ALA A 191 -1.93 -17.90 5.05
CA ALA A 191 -0.96 -17.54 4.03
C ALA A 191 -0.13 -16.29 4.40
N SER A 192 -0.73 -15.28 5.02
CA SER A 192 -0.03 -14.10 5.54
C SER A 192 0.98 -14.47 6.64
N LYS A 193 0.59 -15.35 7.56
CA LYS A 193 1.46 -15.81 8.64
C LYS A 193 2.63 -16.66 8.12
N GLU A 194 2.35 -17.55 7.18
CA GLU A 194 3.37 -18.33 6.47
C GLU A 194 4.36 -17.43 5.74
N TRP A 195 3.87 -16.42 5.03
CA TRP A 195 4.71 -15.45 4.32
C TRP A 195 5.60 -14.63 5.25
N SER A 196 5.06 -14.20 6.40
CA SER A 196 5.84 -13.49 7.41
C SER A 196 6.99 -14.35 7.95
N LEU A 197 6.73 -15.63 8.23
CA LEU A 197 7.76 -16.59 8.65
C LEU A 197 8.81 -16.80 7.56
N GLU A 198 8.38 -17.00 6.31
CA GLU A 198 9.28 -17.16 5.16
C GLU A 198 10.21 -15.94 5.01
N LYS A 199 9.64 -14.73 5.08
CA LYS A 199 10.42 -13.48 4.98
C LYS A 199 11.38 -13.29 6.15
N ASN A 200 10.99 -13.68 7.37
CA ASN A 200 11.87 -13.61 8.52
C ASN A 200 13.07 -14.57 8.34
N LEU A 201 12.82 -15.80 7.91
CA LEU A 201 13.88 -16.78 7.64
C LEU A 201 14.83 -16.31 6.53
N GLU A 202 14.28 -15.79 5.43
CA GLU A 202 15.07 -15.23 4.33
C GLU A 202 15.93 -14.04 4.76
N LYS A 203 15.37 -13.16 5.61
CA LYS A 203 16.10 -12.02 6.15
C LYS A 203 17.29 -12.49 7.00
N GLN A 204 17.06 -13.42 7.93
CA GLN A 204 18.13 -13.96 8.77
C GLN A 204 19.24 -14.59 7.92
N LEU A 205 18.87 -15.44 6.96
CA LEU A 205 19.83 -16.05 6.03
C LEU A 205 20.62 -15.00 5.24
N GLY A 206 19.96 -13.92 4.79
CA GLY A 206 20.60 -12.82 4.08
C GLY A 206 21.58 -12.03 4.95
N GLU A 207 21.26 -11.81 6.22
CA GLU A 207 22.16 -11.12 7.17
C GLU A 207 23.49 -11.87 7.33
N TRP A 208 23.47 -13.21 7.31
CA TRP A 208 24.69 -14.03 7.44
C TRP A 208 25.57 -14.10 6.18
N GLN A 209 25.04 -13.78 4.99
CA GLN A 209 25.84 -13.85 3.75
C GLN A 209 27.00 -12.85 3.73
N GLY A 210 26.88 -11.73 4.46
CA GLY A 210 27.89 -10.67 4.53
C GLY A 210 28.72 -10.67 5.81
N MET A 211 28.49 -11.60 6.73
CA MET A 211 29.18 -11.62 8.02
C MET A 211 30.63 -12.07 7.86
N ASN A 212 31.55 -11.28 8.43
CA ASN A 212 32.97 -11.56 8.42
C ASN A 212 33.54 -11.40 9.82
N PHE A 213 34.26 -12.42 10.27
CA PHE A 213 35.03 -12.34 11.50
C PHE A 213 36.33 -11.58 11.26
N GLU A 214 36.67 -10.70 12.19
CA GLU A 214 37.99 -10.08 12.25
C GLU A 214 38.91 -10.91 13.13
N MET A 215 40.15 -11.10 12.65
CA MET A 215 41.20 -11.83 13.37
C MET A 215 42.43 -10.96 13.54
N GLN A 216 43.07 -11.03 14.71
CA GLN A 216 44.36 -10.39 14.98
C GLN A 216 45.41 -11.40 15.42
N PRO A 217 46.70 -11.17 15.08
CA PRO A 217 47.80 -12.00 15.56
C PRO A 217 47.84 -12.05 17.09
N TYR A 218 48.00 -13.25 17.64
CA TYR A 218 48.11 -13.45 19.07
C TYR A 218 49.55 -13.51 19.54
N ARG A 219 50.06 -12.36 20.01
CA ARG A 219 51.45 -12.21 20.51
C ARG A 219 52.45 -12.77 19.48
N ASP A 220 53.49 -13.46 19.94
CA ASP A 220 54.52 -14.10 19.09
C ASP A 220 54.23 -15.58 18.82
N SER A 221 52.99 -16.05 19.03
CA SER A 221 52.64 -17.47 18.91
C SER A 221 52.58 -17.99 17.46
N GLY A 222 52.52 -17.07 16.49
CA GLY A 222 52.29 -17.40 15.08
C GLY A 222 50.84 -17.76 14.75
N THR A 223 49.90 -17.63 15.70
CA THR A 223 48.47 -17.86 15.47
C THR A 223 47.68 -16.54 15.53
N SER A 224 46.43 -16.56 15.08
CA SER A 224 45.49 -15.44 15.17
C SER A 224 44.30 -15.80 16.05
N ILE A 225 43.75 -14.82 16.76
CA ILE A 225 42.52 -14.93 17.56
C ILE A 225 41.41 -14.09 16.94
N LEU A 226 40.17 -14.49 17.20
CA LEU A 226 39.02 -13.61 16.96
C LEU A 226 39.16 -12.36 17.82
N SER A 227 38.96 -11.18 17.23
CA SER A 227 39.17 -9.92 17.93
C SER A 227 38.41 -8.79 17.23
N GLY A 228 38.02 -7.77 18.00
CA GLY A 228 37.37 -6.57 17.48
C GLY A 228 35.87 -6.54 17.77
N GLY A 229 35.25 -5.38 17.56
CA GLY A 229 33.81 -5.17 17.83
C GLY A 229 32.88 -6.05 16.98
N ALA A 230 33.38 -6.56 15.84
CA ALA A 230 32.65 -7.49 14.99
C ALA A 230 32.28 -8.80 15.72
N VAL A 231 33.06 -9.24 16.72
CA VAL A 231 32.74 -10.46 17.49
C VAL A 231 31.51 -10.24 18.36
N ASP A 232 31.47 -9.15 19.13
CA ASP A 232 30.36 -8.82 20.02
C ASP A 232 29.06 -8.59 19.21
N GLU A 233 29.17 -7.95 18.05
CA GLU A 233 28.05 -7.74 17.13
C GLU A 233 27.50 -9.07 16.57
N ILE A 234 28.39 -9.96 16.10
CA ILE A 234 27.98 -11.28 15.58
C ILE A 234 27.36 -12.14 16.69
N GLN A 235 27.90 -12.13 17.91
CA GLN A 235 27.30 -12.84 19.05
C GLN A 235 25.89 -12.33 19.35
N THR A 236 25.72 -11.01 19.37
CA THR A 236 24.41 -10.39 19.63
C THR A 236 23.38 -10.81 18.57
N ILE A 237 23.77 -10.82 17.29
CA ILE A 237 22.89 -11.25 16.19
C ILE A 237 22.59 -12.75 16.30
N LEU A 238 23.59 -13.57 16.60
CA LEU A 238 23.46 -15.01 16.75
C LEU A 238 22.45 -15.37 17.85
N ASP A 239 22.61 -14.82 19.05
CA ASP A 239 21.71 -15.06 20.19
C ASP A 239 20.26 -14.67 19.86
N ASP A 240 20.07 -13.48 19.29
CA ASP A 240 18.75 -12.97 18.90
C ASP A 240 18.10 -13.86 17.83
N GLN A 241 18.86 -14.26 16.81
CA GLN A 241 18.35 -15.11 15.74
C GLN A 241 18.07 -16.55 16.18
N ILE A 242 18.81 -17.11 17.16
CA ILE A 242 18.49 -18.41 17.77
C ILE A 242 17.09 -18.35 18.40
N VAL A 243 16.83 -17.33 19.24
CA VAL A 243 15.52 -17.17 19.90
C VAL A 243 14.41 -16.95 18.87
N LYS A 244 14.65 -16.14 17.84
CA LYS A 244 13.67 -15.91 16.76
C LYS A 244 13.39 -17.19 15.97
N THR A 245 14.41 -17.96 15.62
CA THR A 245 14.26 -19.22 14.87
C THR A 245 13.47 -20.25 15.69
N GLN A 246 13.75 -20.38 16.98
CA GLN A 246 12.99 -21.25 17.89
C GLN A 246 11.52 -20.81 17.99
N THR A 247 11.28 -19.50 18.07
CA THR A 247 9.92 -18.95 18.06
C THR A 247 9.19 -19.29 16.75
N MET A 248 9.89 -19.20 15.62
CA MET A 248 9.33 -19.58 14.31
C MET A 248 9.01 -21.07 14.24
N LEU A 249 9.90 -21.94 14.75
CA LEU A 249 9.68 -23.39 14.81
C LEU A 249 8.51 -23.79 15.72
N ALA A 250 8.22 -23.00 16.74
CA ALA A 250 7.04 -23.20 17.58
C ALA A 250 5.72 -22.79 16.91
N SER A 251 5.78 -22.05 15.78
CA SER A 251 4.58 -21.57 15.08
C SER A 251 3.86 -22.71 14.35
N PRO A 252 2.52 -22.82 14.45
CA PRO A 252 1.77 -23.83 13.70
C PRO A 252 1.84 -23.67 12.17
N TYR A 253 2.22 -22.47 11.70
CA TYR A 253 2.35 -22.11 10.29
C TYR A 253 3.74 -22.45 9.70
N ILE A 254 4.66 -23.00 10.50
CA ILE A 254 6.02 -23.29 10.02
C ILE A 254 6.09 -24.49 9.07
N LYS A 255 5.07 -25.36 9.06
CA LYS A 255 5.10 -26.67 8.38
C LYS A 255 5.70 -26.65 6.97
N PRO A 256 5.35 -25.71 6.06
CA PRO A 256 5.93 -25.70 4.71
C PRO A 256 7.44 -25.43 4.67
N PHE A 257 7.99 -24.82 5.72
CA PHE A 257 9.39 -24.38 5.81
C PHE A 257 10.15 -25.04 6.97
N GLU A 258 9.52 -25.98 7.70
CA GLU A 258 10.02 -26.54 8.95
C GLU A 258 11.41 -27.17 8.78
N SER A 259 11.63 -27.94 7.71
CA SER A 259 12.94 -28.53 7.43
C SER A 259 14.02 -27.46 7.29
N ARG A 260 13.76 -26.44 6.47
CA ARG A 260 14.71 -25.34 6.22
C ARG A 260 14.98 -24.54 7.50
N ALA A 261 13.96 -24.31 8.33
CA ALA A 261 14.11 -23.62 9.60
C ALA A 261 14.90 -24.44 10.63
N LYS A 262 14.76 -25.77 10.65
CA LYS A 262 15.56 -26.67 11.49
C LYS A 262 17.02 -26.71 11.05
N ASP A 263 17.27 -26.79 9.74
CA ASP A 263 18.63 -26.74 9.21
C ASP A 263 19.30 -25.41 9.58
N TRP A 264 18.53 -24.31 9.55
CA TRP A 264 18.99 -23.00 9.98
C TRP A 264 19.28 -22.92 11.48
N GLU A 265 18.37 -23.43 12.32
CA GLU A 265 18.59 -23.52 13.77
C GLU A 265 19.86 -24.29 14.08
N GLN A 266 20.06 -25.45 13.43
CA GLN A 266 21.25 -26.27 13.63
C GLN A 266 22.52 -25.51 13.24
N PHE A 267 22.50 -24.77 12.13
CA PHE A 267 23.63 -23.93 11.72
C PHE A 267 23.96 -22.88 12.81
N LEU A 268 22.96 -22.19 13.35
CA LEU A 268 23.15 -21.19 14.40
C LEU A 268 23.74 -21.83 15.67
N LEU A 269 23.18 -22.94 16.13
CA LEU A 269 23.66 -23.64 17.34
C LEU A 269 25.11 -24.14 17.19
N ILE A 270 25.46 -24.72 16.04
CA ILE A 270 26.85 -25.12 15.76
C ILE A 270 27.77 -23.90 15.75
N THR A 271 27.31 -22.78 15.20
CA THR A 271 28.09 -21.55 15.16
C THR A 271 28.34 -21.02 16.58
N GLN A 272 27.33 -21.07 17.46
CA GLN A 272 27.47 -20.73 18.87
C GLN A 272 28.53 -21.60 19.55
N ASP A 273 28.44 -22.93 19.40
CA ASP A 273 29.39 -23.87 19.99
C ASP A 273 30.82 -23.59 19.51
N VAL A 274 31.01 -23.30 18.22
CA VAL A 274 32.32 -22.96 17.65
C VAL A 274 32.81 -21.63 18.22
N MET A 275 31.98 -20.60 18.28
CA MET A 275 32.37 -19.31 18.84
C MET A 275 32.78 -19.41 20.31
N ASP A 276 32.02 -20.15 21.12
CA ASP A 276 32.33 -20.40 22.53
C ASP A 276 33.65 -21.15 22.72
N LEU A 277 34.08 -21.96 21.75
CA LEU A 277 35.39 -22.61 21.77
C LEU A 277 36.52 -21.66 21.39
N TRP A 278 36.30 -20.74 20.45
CA TRP A 278 37.30 -19.77 20.00
C TRP A 278 37.54 -18.63 21.00
N LEU A 279 36.54 -18.31 21.83
CA LEU A 279 36.61 -17.24 22.84
C LEU A 279 37.08 -17.71 24.23
N LYS A 280 37.38 -19.00 24.39
CA LYS A 280 38.02 -19.57 25.58
C LYS A 280 39.53 -19.39 25.56
#